data_AF-A0A1L7XKI1-F1
#
_entry.id   AF-A0A1L7XKI1-F1
#
_cell.length_a   1.000
_cell.length_b   1.000
_cell.length_c   1.000
_cell.angle_alpha   90.00
_cell.angle_beta   90.00
_cell.angle_gamma   90.00
#
_symmetry.space_group_name_H-M   'P 1'
#
loop_
_entity.id
_entity.type
_entity.pdbx_description
1 polymer ?
#
loop_
_entity_poly.entity_id
_entity_poly.type
_entity_poly.pdbx_seq_one_letter_code
_entity_poly.pdbx_strand_id
1 'polypeptide(L)'
;MPIFFYSNPLLVKLLLDPLFENQESGQFPLAYAMHDLGANYSRVIRHPTTDGQYMPLEECGNMIITTLAYTQRTQRTQDVAHLSQHYSILKQWTGYLVQEALIPANQLSTDDFRGQLANQTNLTLKGIIAIKAMSVITQKMGNTADEVHQLAVVLSANPPHTNLSYGDDSSHGLWPLLSRTTSDIDLGTLYNLYADDLLGLNLVPQRIYDMQSAFYPTVAQTYGVPLDGMFSQNVLTLPISRHFLTPLPSKTNTDFRKQRTGKSGQQQ
;
A
#
# COMPACT_ATOMS: atom_id res chain seq x y z
N MET A 1 2.24 -2.71 8.15
CA MET A 1 3.57 -2.24 8.61
C MET A 1 3.63 -1.74 10.06
N PRO A 2 2.87 -0.71 10.52
CA PRO A 2 3.06 -0.14 11.86
C PRO A 2 2.88 -1.14 13.02
N ILE A 3 1.86 -2.00 12.93
CA ILE A 3 1.55 -3.00 13.96
C ILE A 3 2.67 -4.02 14.15
N PHE A 4 3.37 -4.41 13.08
CA PHE A 4 4.49 -5.36 13.16
C PHE A 4 5.70 -4.72 13.85
N PHE A 5 6.02 -3.47 13.52
CA PHE A 5 7.11 -2.76 14.21
C PHE A 5 6.81 -2.46 15.67
N TYR A 6 5.54 -2.21 16.02
CA TYR A 6 5.13 -2.01 17.39
C TYR A 6 5.20 -3.30 18.21
N SER A 7 4.78 -4.43 17.62
CA SER A 7 4.70 -5.72 18.31
C SER A 7 6.05 -6.44 18.35
N ASN A 8 6.60 -6.81 17.19
CA ASN A 8 7.89 -7.46 17.07
C ASN A 8 8.47 -7.23 15.66
N PRO A 9 9.54 -6.43 15.52
CA PRO A 9 10.11 -6.12 14.21
C PRO A 9 10.64 -7.37 13.47
N LEU A 10 10.95 -8.48 14.16
CA LEU A 10 11.31 -9.75 13.51
C LEU A 10 10.21 -10.29 12.59
N LEU A 11 8.94 -9.99 12.87
CA LEU A 11 7.84 -10.38 11.99
C LEU A 11 7.97 -9.73 10.60
N VAL A 12 8.53 -8.53 10.52
CA VAL A 12 8.75 -7.84 9.24
C VAL A 12 9.83 -8.56 8.42
N LYS A 13 10.91 -9.02 9.05
CA LYS A 13 11.91 -9.85 8.39
C LYS A 13 11.29 -11.12 7.80
N LEU A 14 10.43 -11.80 8.57
CA LEU A 14 9.73 -13.01 8.11
C LEU A 14 8.76 -12.74 6.95
N LEU A 15 8.25 -11.52 6.80
CA LEU A 15 7.44 -11.11 5.65
C LEU A 15 8.31 -10.77 4.43
N LEU A 16 9.48 -10.18 4.66
CA LEU A 16 10.42 -9.78 3.60
C LEU A 16 11.19 -10.94 2.99
N ASP A 17 11.72 -11.84 3.82
CA ASP A 17 12.67 -12.89 3.37
C ASP A 17 12.10 -13.75 2.23
N PRO A 18 10.84 -14.23 2.27
CA PRO A 18 10.30 -15.03 1.17
C PRO A 18 10.21 -14.27 -0.17
N LEU A 19 9.98 -12.96 -0.14
CA LEU A 19 9.96 -12.11 -1.33
C LEU A 19 11.38 -11.93 -1.89
N PHE A 20 12.36 -11.68 -1.02
CA PHE A 20 13.77 -11.62 -1.40
C PHE A 20 14.24 -12.95 -2.00
N GLU A 21 14.02 -14.06 -1.30
CA GLU A 21 14.42 -15.40 -1.75
C GLU A 21 13.83 -15.74 -3.12
N ASN A 22 12.56 -15.40 -3.36
CA ASN A 22 11.93 -15.67 -4.66
C ASN A 22 12.57 -14.84 -5.78
N GLN A 23 12.68 -13.53 -5.59
CA GLN A 23 13.24 -12.62 -6.59
C GLN A 23 14.72 -12.92 -6.88
N GLU A 24 15.53 -13.10 -5.82
CA GLU A 24 16.98 -13.35 -5.92
C GLU A 24 17.29 -14.74 -6.50
N SER A 25 16.36 -15.71 -6.39
CA SER A 25 16.50 -17.01 -7.05
C SER A 25 16.34 -16.94 -8.59
N GLY A 26 16.00 -15.77 -9.14
CA GLY A 26 15.76 -15.56 -10.57
C GLY A 26 14.44 -16.13 -11.06
N GLN A 27 13.54 -16.53 -10.15
CA GLN A 27 12.21 -17.02 -10.49
C GLN A 27 11.28 -15.93 -11.00
N PHE A 28 11.59 -14.68 -10.68
CA PHE A 28 10.97 -13.47 -11.23
C PHE A 28 12.06 -12.59 -11.84
N PRO A 29 12.42 -12.79 -13.13
CA PRO A 29 13.58 -12.16 -13.76
C PRO A 29 13.32 -10.71 -14.22
N LEU A 30 12.43 -9.98 -13.55
CA LEU A 30 12.08 -8.60 -13.91
C LEU A 30 12.89 -7.60 -13.07
N ALA A 31 13.07 -6.40 -13.62
CA ALA A 31 13.87 -5.35 -13.00
C ALA A 31 13.25 -4.77 -11.72
N TYR A 32 11.94 -4.94 -11.54
CA TYR A 32 11.15 -4.42 -10.43
C TYR A 32 10.69 -5.54 -9.47
N ALA A 33 10.29 -5.16 -8.26
CA ALA A 33 9.82 -6.08 -7.22
C ALA A 33 8.49 -6.75 -7.60
N MET A 34 8.36 -8.03 -7.27
CA MET A 34 7.11 -8.76 -7.41
C MET A 34 6.03 -8.23 -6.45
N HIS A 35 4.77 -8.33 -6.87
CA HIS A 35 3.60 -7.92 -6.07
C HIS A 35 3.29 -8.90 -4.93
N ASP A 36 3.29 -10.21 -5.23
CA ASP A 36 2.98 -11.25 -4.26
C ASP A 36 3.64 -12.59 -4.66
N LEU A 37 3.62 -13.55 -3.75
CA LEU A 37 4.14 -14.92 -3.95
C LEU A 37 3.09 -15.89 -4.52
N GLY A 38 1.98 -15.36 -5.02
CA GLY A 38 0.84 -16.09 -5.51
C GLY A 38 -0.27 -16.29 -4.49
N ALA A 39 -1.43 -16.71 -5.00
CA ALA A 39 -2.64 -16.94 -4.20
C ALA A 39 -2.63 -18.24 -3.36
N ASN A 40 -1.64 -19.13 -3.56
CA ASN A 40 -1.65 -20.46 -2.95
C ASN A 40 -0.84 -20.52 -1.65
N TYR A 41 -1.53 -20.49 -0.51
CA TYR A 41 -0.88 -20.62 0.80
C TYR A 41 -0.26 -22.02 1.01
N SER A 42 0.91 -22.04 1.66
CA SER A 42 1.88 -23.14 1.87
C SER A 42 2.70 -23.62 0.67
N ARG A 43 2.32 -23.27 -0.57
CA ARG A 43 3.12 -23.54 -1.78
C ARG A 43 3.25 -22.28 -2.60
N VAL A 44 4.44 -21.69 -2.56
CA VAL A 44 4.86 -20.71 -3.57
C VAL A 44 5.03 -21.46 -4.89
N ILE A 45 3.99 -21.43 -5.72
CA ILE A 45 4.08 -21.89 -7.11
C ILE A 45 4.83 -20.81 -7.87
N ARG A 46 5.59 -21.16 -8.91
CA ARG A 46 6.34 -20.18 -9.70
C ARG A 46 5.37 -19.17 -10.32
N HIS A 47 5.65 -17.88 -10.12
CA HIS A 47 4.96 -16.78 -10.79
C HIS A 47 6.02 -15.98 -11.54
N PRO A 48 6.35 -16.33 -12.79
CA PRO A 48 7.41 -15.65 -13.55
C PRO A 48 6.94 -14.31 -14.16
N THR A 49 5.67 -13.96 -13.98
CA THR A 49 4.99 -12.83 -14.62
C THR A 49 4.21 -12.00 -13.60
N THR A 50 3.90 -10.77 -13.97
CA THR A 50 2.90 -9.96 -13.24
C THR A 50 1.51 -10.46 -13.64
N ASP A 51 0.90 -11.29 -12.81
CA ASP A 51 -0.41 -11.92 -13.07
C ASP A 51 -1.55 -10.90 -12.99
N GLY A 52 -1.57 -9.96 -13.94
CA GLY A 52 -2.52 -8.84 -14.00
C GLY A 52 -2.23 -7.70 -13.02
N GLN A 53 -1.38 -7.91 -12.02
CA GLN A 53 -1.05 -6.93 -10.96
C GLN A 53 0.27 -6.21 -11.26
N TYR A 54 0.25 -5.34 -12.27
CA TYR A 54 1.42 -4.54 -12.66
C TYR A 54 1.57 -3.31 -11.74
N MET A 55 2.29 -3.48 -10.62
CA MET A 55 2.55 -2.47 -9.57
C MET A 55 4.05 -2.21 -9.31
N PRO A 56 4.89 -2.03 -10.34
CA PRO A 56 6.34 -2.08 -10.18
C PRO A 56 6.91 -0.97 -9.27
N LEU A 57 6.44 0.28 -9.39
CA LEU A 57 6.91 1.40 -8.56
C LEU A 57 6.45 1.23 -7.12
N GLU A 58 5.17 0.85 -6.94
CA GLU A 58 4.54 0.59 -5.65
C GLU A 58 5.37 -0.43 -4.85
N GLU A 59 5.70 -1.57 -5.46
CA GLU A 59 6.37 -2.67 -4.77
C GLU A 59 7.86 -2.43 -4.56
N CYS A 60 8.55 -1.81 -5.53
CA CYS A 60 9.95 -1.40 -5.33
C CYS A 60 10.05 -0.43 -4.14
N GLY A 61 9.13 0.54 -4.07
CA GLY A 61 9.06 1.47 -2.97
C GLY A 61 8.78 0.78 -1.64
N ASN A 62 7.78 -0.10 -1.59
CA ASN A 62 7.42 -0.87 -0.40
C ASN A 62 8.61 -1.66 0.14
N MET A 63 9.32 -2.38 -0.72
CA MET A 63 10.44 -3.23 -0.32
C MET A 63 11.62 -2.42 0.25
N ILE A 64 12.00 -1.31 -0.39
CA ILE A 64 13.12 -0.46 0.07
C ILE A 64 12.77 0.23 1.38
N ILE A 65 11.57 0.84 1.47
CA ILE A 65 11.09 1.55 2.67
C ILE A 65 11.00 0.57 3.85
N THR A 66 10.41 -0.59 3.63
CA THR A 66 10.20 -1.61 4.67
C THR A 66 11.52 -2.18 5.17
N THR A 67 12.45 -2.46 4.26
CA THR A 67 13.78 -2.97 4.61
C THR A 67 14.56 -1.96 5.47
N LEU A 68 14.60 -0.68 5.08
CA LEU A 68 15.27 0.33 5.91
C LEU A 68 14.59 0.49 7.28
N ALA A 69 13.25 0.53 7.31
CA ALA A 69 12.50 0.65 8.55
C ALA A 69 12.78 -0.54 9.47
N TYR A 70 12.82 -1.77 8.94
CA TYR A 70 13.21 -2.95 9.69
C TYR A 70 14.60 -2.77 10.32
N THR A 71 15.61 -2.45 9.51
CA THR A 71 16.97 -2.26 10.02
C THR A 71 17.07 -1.16 11.08
N GLN A 72 16.37 -0.03 10.91
CA GLN A 72 16.35 1.05 11.91
C GLN A 72 15.72 0.61 13.24
N ARG A 73 14.75 -0.30 13.23
CA ARG A 73 14.07 -0.78 14.43
C ARG A 73 14.81 -1.91 15.14
N THR A 74 15.67 -2.64 14.46
CA THR A 74 16.37 -3.79 15.05
C THR A 74 17.81 -3.52 15.50
N GLN A 75 18.46 -2.44 15.04
CA GLN A 75 19.86 -2.01 15.26
C GLN A 75 20.62 -2.58 16.49
N ARG A 76 20.88 -3.89 16.49
CA ARG A 76 21.88 -4.58 17.34
C ARG A 76 22.89 -5.27 16.44
N THR A 77 23.70 -4.52 15.70
CA THR A 77 24.93 -4.95 14.99
C THR A 77 24.77 -6.07 13.93
N GLN A 78 23.72 -6.88 13.96
CA GLN A 78 23.45 -8.03 13.09
C GLN A 78 22.59 -7.65 11.88
N ASP A 79 21.87 -6.51 11.93
CA ASP A 79 20.92 -6.14 10.87
C ASP A 79 21.55 -5.40 9.68
N VAL A 80 22.81 -4.98 9.79
CA VAL A 80 23.60 -4.57 8.62
C VAL A 80 23.87 -5.78 7.72
N ALA A 81 23.94 -7.00 8.28
CA ALA A 81 24.09 -8.21 7.47
C ALA A 81 22.87 -8.46 6.57
N HIS A 82 21.66 -8.15 7.06
CA HIS A 82 20.44 -8.26 6.24
C HIS A 82 20.44 -7.27 5.08
N LEU A 83 20.82 -6.01 5.33
CA LEU A 83 21.04 -5.03 4.25
C LEU A 83 22.12 -5.49 3.28
N SER A 84 23.24 -6.02 3.78
CA SER A 84 24.34 -6.50 2.96
C SER A 84 23.94 -7.65 2.06
N GLN A 85 23.14 -8.58 2.58
CA GLN A 85 22.65 -9.75 1.86
C GLN A 85 21.80 -9.33 0.66
N HIS A 86 20.92 -8.34 0.85
CA HIS A 86 19.94 -7.91 -0.15
C HIS A 86 20.33 -6.63 -0.90
N TYR A 87 21.54 -6.12 -0.71
CA TYR A 87 21.95 -4.82 -1.26
C TYR A 87 21.84 -4.76 -2.79
N SER A 88 22.21 -5.84 -3.48
CA SER A 88 22.19 -5.90 -4.95
C SER A 88 20.78 -5.72 -5.51
N ILE A 89 19.78 -6.39 -4.93
CA ILE A 89 18.40 -6.30 -5.42
C ILE A 89 17.75 -4.97 -5.02
N LEU A 90 18.05 -4.44 -3.83
CA LEU A 90 17.63 -3.10 -3.41
C LEU A 90 18.17 -2.01 -4.37
N LYS A 91 19.44 -2.16 -4.80
CA LYS A 91 20.05 -1.28 -5.81
C LYS A 91 19.39 -1.42 -7.17
N GLN A 92 19.05 -2.64 -7.61
CA GLN A 92 18.33 -2.87 -8.85
C GLN A 92 16.96 -2.17 -8.85
N TRP A 93 16.15 -2.38 -7.81
CA TRP A 93 14.84 -1.74 -7.66
C TRP A 93 14.96 -0.22 -7.58
N THR A 94 16.00 0.29 -6.93
CA THR A 94 16.24 1.74 -6.91
C THR A 94 16.59 2.27 -8.31
N GLY A 95 17.37 1.53 -9.10
CA GLY A 95 17.65 1.87 -10.49
C GLY A 95 16.37 1.95 -11.35
N TYR A 96 15.41 1.06 -11.12
CA TYR A 96 14.08 1.15 -11.72
C TYR A 96 13.33 2.41 -11.28
N LEU A 97 13.29 2.69 -9.97
CA LEU A 97 12.63 3.88 -9.43
C LEU A 97 13.23 5.19 -9.97
N VAL A 98 14.55 5.27 -10.17
CA VAL A 98 15.20 6.46 -10.73
C VAL A 98 14.67 6.78 -12.13
N GLN A 99 14.32 5.76 -12.93
CA GLN A 99 13.81 5.94 -14.28
C GLN A 99 12.31 6.29 -14.30
N GLU A 100 11.54 5.73 -13.35
CA GLU A 100 10.08 5.68 -13.46
C GLU A 100 9.33 6.51 -12.39
N ALA A 101 9.99 6.92 -11.30
CA ALA A 101 9.30 7.55 -10.17
C ALA A 101 8.81 8.97 -10.45
N LEU A 102 9.55 9.72 -11.28
CA LEU A 102 9.27 11.14 -11.55
C LEU A 102 7.93 11.31 -12.29
N ILE A 103 7.73 10.51 -13.34
CA ILE A 103 6.49 10.47 -14.12
C ILE A 103 6.05 9.01 -14.17
N PRO A 104 5.27 8.53 -13.19
CA PRO A 104 4.83 7.14 -13.16
C PRO A 104 4.07 6.80 -14.43
N ALA A 105 4.56 5.77 -15.13
CA ALA A 105 3.87 5.17 -16.27
C ALA A 105 2.48 4.65 -15.87
N ASN A 106 1.67 4.28 -16.88
CA ASN A 106 0.37 3.69 -16.65
C ASN A 106 0.50 2.33 -15.93
N GLN A 107 0.29 2.35 -14.61
CA GLN A 107 0.45 1.19 -13.74
C GLN A 107 -0.62 1.19 -12.64
N LEU A 108 -0.80 0.04 -11.99
CA LEU A 108 -1.62 -0.04 -10.79
C LEU A 108 -0.83 0.52 -9.60
N SER A 109 -1.54 1.04 -8.62
CA SER A 109 -1.05 1.22 -7.25
C SER A 109 -1.84 0.30 -6.32
N THR A 110 -1.59 0.36 -5.01
CA THR A 110 -2.41 -0.39 -4.03
C THR A 110 -3.89 0.00 -4.09
N ASP A 111 -4.21 1.18 -4.66
CA ASP A 111 -5.57 1.60 -4.98
C ASP A 111 -6.05 1.00 -6.33
N ASP A 112 -5.83 -0.31 -6.51
CA ASP A 112 -6.08 -1.04 -7.76
C ASP A 112 -7.55 -1.05 -8.20
N PHE A 113 -8.48 -0.78 -7.28
CA PHE A 113 -9.89 -0.55 -7.53
C PHE A 113 -10.16 0.63 -8.48
N ARG A 114 -9.19 1.54 -8.66
CA ARG A 114 -9.23 2.64 -9.64
C ARG A 114 -8.69 2.25 -11.02
N GLY A 115 -8.15 1.05 -11.17
CA GLY A 115 -7.47 0.61 -12.37
C GLY A 115 -6.10 1.28 -12.58
N GLN A 116 -5.54 1.12 -13.78
CA GLN A 116 -4.22 1.67 -14.10
C GLN A 116 -4.31 3.18 -14.34
N LEU A 117 -3.42 3.92 -13.71
CA LEU A 117 -3.34 5.38 -13.82
C LEU A 117 -1.88 5.79 -14.03
N ALA A 118 -1.66 6.79 -14.91
CA ALA A 118 -0.38 7.48 -15.02
C ALA A 118 -0.36 8.73 -14.12
N ASN A 119 0.82 9.29 -13.87
CA ASN A 119 1.01 10.57 -13.17
C ASN A 119 0.41 10.62 -11.75
N GLN A 120 0.42 9.48 -11.05
CA GLN A 120 -0.12 9.37 -9.70
C GLN A 120 0.81 10.08 -8.68
N THR A 121 0.39 11.23 -8.17
CA THR A 121 1.19 12.05 -7.22
C THR A 121 1.58 11.27 -5.95
N ASN A 122 0.64 10.52 -5.37
CA ASN A 122 0.92 9.71 -4.19
C ASN A 122 1.94 8.59 -4.48
N LEU A 123 1.93 8.04 -5.69
CA LEU A 123 2.88 7.01 -6.12
C LEU A 123 4.26 7.59 -6.42
N THR A 124 4.34 8.75 -7.09
CA THR A 124 5.58 9.53 -7.27
C THR A 124 6.25 9.81 -5.93
N LEU A 125 5.47 10.23 -4.93
CA LEU A 125 5.96 10.51 -3.59
C LEU A 125 6.61 9.27 -2.96
N LYS A 126 6.01 8.09 -3.10
CA LYS A 126 6.60 6.81 -2.64
C LYS A 126 7.95 6.56 -3.31
N GLY A 127 8.03 6.69 -4.63
CA GLY A 127 9.27 6.46 -5.36
C GLY A 127 10.40 7.40 -4.90
N ILE A 128 10.08 8.68 -4.72
CA ILE A 128 11.00 9.69 -4.19
C ILE A 128 11.50 9.33 -2.77
N ILE A 129 10.58 8.97 -1.86
CA ILE A 129 10.92 8.56 -0.50
C ILE A 129 11.79 7.30 -0.49
N ALA A 130 11.48 6.33 -1.35
CA ALA A 130 12.25 5.09 -1.47
C ALA A 130 13.67 5.32 -2.01
N ILE A 131 13.86 6.21 -3.00
CA ILE A 131 15.20 6.60 -3.47
C ILE A 131 16.00 7.26 -2.33
N LYS A 132 15.35 8.12 -1.53
CA LYS A 132 15.97 8.70 -0.33
C LYS A 132 16.31 7.64 0.71
N ALA A 133 15.42 6.69 0.96
CA ALA A 133 15.67 5.56 1.85
C ALA A 133 16.89 4.74 1.39
N MET A 134 17.03 4.49 0.09
CA MET A 134 18.21 3.79 -0.43
C MET A 134 19.51 4.56 -0.20
N SER A 135 19.52 5.89 -0.32
CA SER A 135 20.71 6.68 0.04
C SER A 135 21.13 6.51 1.51
N VAL A 136 20.16 6.36 2.42
CA VAL A 136 20.43 6.03 3.84
C VAL A 136 20.96 4.61 4.00
N ILE A 137 20.42 3.63 3.25
CA ILE A 137 20.94 2.25 3.22
C ILE A 137 22.40 2.25 2.75
N THR A 138 22.69 2.89 1.63
CA THR A 138 24.05 3.03 1.06
C THR A 138 25.02 3.66 2.06
N GLN A 139 24.60 4.71 2.78
CA GLN A 139 25.40 5.33 3.84
C GLN A 139 25.69 4.35 4.99
N LYS A 140 24.68 3.61 5.46
CA LYS A 140 24.83 2.59 6.52
C LYS A 140 25.77 1.45 6.10
N MET A 141 25.80 1.13 4.82
CA MET A 141 26.69 0.12 4.24
C MET A 141 28.13 0.64 3.98
N GLY A 142 28.38 1.93 4.14
CA GLY A 142 29.68 2.54 3.81
C GLY A 142 29.97 2.67 2.31
N ASN A 143 28.98 2.45 1.45
CA ASN A 143 29.12 2.46 -0.01
C ASN A 143 28.94 3.86 -0.61
N THR A 144 29.62 4.87 -0.06
CA THR A 144 29.40 6.29 -0.41
C THR A 144 29.72 6.65 -1.87
N ALA A 145 30.40 5.75 -2.61
CA ALA A 145 30.70 5.91 -4.03
C ALA A 145 29.51 5.57 -4.95
N ASP A 146 28.45 4.94 -4.44
CA ASP A 146 27.30 4.57 -5.28
C ASP A 146 26.48 5.81 -5.71
N GLU A 147 26.18 5.89 -7.01
CA GLU A 147 25.43 7.00 -7.62
C GLU A 147 24.07 7.25 -6.97
N VAL A 148 23.43 6.21 -6.43
CA VAL A 148 22.16 6.31 -5.69
C VAL A 148 22.25 7.29 -4.52
N HIS A 149 23.41 7.37 -3.85
CA HIS A 149 23.64 8.35 -2.79
C HIS A 149 23.52 9.79 -3.32
N GLN A 150 23.97 10.03 -4.55
CA GLN A 150 23.99 11.35 -5.21
C GLN A 150 22.63 11.71 -5.85
N LEU A 151 21.78 10.72 -6.16
CA LEU A 151 20.48 10.93 -6.79
C LEU A 151 19.38 11.37 -5.81
N ALA A 152 19.58 11.17 -4.50
CA ALA A 152 18.51 11.21 -3.52
C ALA A 152 18.03 12.59 -3.08
N VAL A 153 18.88 13.62 -2.95
CA VAL A 153 18.45 14.96 -2.50
C VAL A 153 19.41 16.07 -2.95
N VAL A 154 18.88 17.10 -3.60
CA VAL A 154 19.45 18.44 -3.71
C VAL A 154 19.14 19.19 -2.41
N LEU A 155 19.95 18.93 -1.36
CA LEU A 155 19.80 19.59 -0.06
C LEU A 155 20.07 21.10 -0.11
N SER A 156 20.75 21.57 -1.16
CA SER A 156 21.07 22.98 -1.40
C SER A 156 19.91 23.78 -2.00
N ALA A 157 18.83 23.13 -2.42
CA ALA A 157 17.66 23.81 -2.93
C ALA A 157 16.74 24.30 -1.80
N ASN A 158 15.95 25.33 -2.08
CA ASN A 158 14.95 25.84 -1.14
C ASN A 158 13.57 25.87 -1.81
N PRO A 159 12.65 24.95 -1.46
CA PRO A 159 12.83 23.86 -0.50
C PRO A 159 13.76 22.74 -1.06
N PRO A 160 14.42 21.96 -0.18
CA PRO A 160 15.16 20.77 -0.59
C PRO A 160 14.28 19.87 -1.46
N HIS A 161 14.84 19.35 -2.55
CA HIS A 161 14.13 18.48 -3.50
C HIS A 161 15.00 17.30 -3.93
N THR A 162 14.42 16.27 -4.54
CA THR A 162 15.20 15.23 -5.21
C THR A 162 15.59 15.68 -6.61
N ASN A 163 16.64 15.10 -7.21
CA ASN A 163 17.00 15.36 -8.62
C ASN A 163 15.88 14.99 -9.62
N LEU A 164 14.79 14.40 -9.12
CA LEU A 164 13.66 13.86 -9.87
C LEU A 164 12.40 14.70 -9.59
N SER A 165 12.56 16.03 -9.68
CA SER A 165 11.57 17.13 -9.63
C SER A 165 10.61 17.16 -8.42
N TYR A 166 11.04 17.91 -7.41
CA TYR A 166 10.17 18.69 -6.55
C TYR A 166 10.48 20.17 -6.87
N GLY A 167 9.56 20.91 -7.50
CA GLY A 167 9.75 22.35 -7.75
C GLY A 167 9.70 22.85 -9.19
N ASP A 168 9.05 22.14 -10.10
CA ASP A 168 8.48 22.81 -11.28
C ASP A 168 7.18 23.50 -10.84
N ASP A 169 7.14 24.84 -10.86
CA ASP A 169 5.96 25.64 -10.50
C ASP A 169 4.74 25.36 -11.41
N SER A 170 4.95 24.68 -12.54
CA SER A 170 3.90 24.17 -13.43
C SER A 170 3.55 22.69 -13.21
N SER A 171 4.34 21.97 -12.40
CA SER A 171 4.06 20.61 -11.95
C SER A 171 3.08 20.65 -10.79
N HIS A 172 1.87 20.16 -11.03
CA HIS A 172 0.82 20.06 -10.03
C HIS A 172 1.05 18.94 -8.99
N GLY A 173 2.27 18.38 -8.88
CA GLY A 173 2.61 17.23 -8.03
C GLY A 173 2.63 17.47 -6.51
N LEU A 174 2.14 18.61 -6.02
CA LEU A 174 2.03 18.93 -4.59
C LEU A 174 0.69 19.53 -4.18
N TRP A 175 -0.26 19.60 -5.11
CA TRP A 175 -1.66 19.79 -4.80
C TRP A 175 -2.32 18.41 -4.92
N PRO A 176 -3.43 18.10 -4.22
CA PRO A 176 -4.26 16.95 -4.57
C PRO A 176 -4.88 17.21 -5.95
N LEU A 177 -4.08 17.22 -7.02
CA LEU A 177 -4.57 17.22 -8.39
C LEU A 177 -4.86 15.77 -8.75
N LEU A 178 -5.94 15.32 -8.13
CA LEU A 178 -6.75 14.23 -8.64
C LEU A 178 -7.44 14.78 -9.89
N SER A 179 -7.47 13.96 -10.94
CA SER A 179 -7.74 14.32 -12.33
C SER A 179 -8.73 15.49 -12.52
N ARG A 180 -8.27 16.60 -13.09
CA ARG A 180 -9.13 17.73 -13.49
C ARG A 180 -9.79 17.48 -14.86
N THR A 181 -10.35 16.29 -15.09
CA THR A 181 -10.94 15.93 -16.39
C THR A 181 -12.47 15.83 -16.40
N THR A 182 -13.14 15.83 -15.26
CA THR A 182 -14.62 15.95 -15.21
C THR A 182 -15.03 16.72 -13.96
N SER A 183 -16.30 17.12 -13.90
CA SER A 183 -16.95 17.89 -12.83
C SER A 183 -16.96 17.22 -11.43
N ASP A 184 -16.15 16.20 -11.21
CA ASP A 184 -16.08 15.42 -9.98
C ASP A 184 -14.75 15.68 -9.28
N ILE A 185 -14.81 16.06 -8.01
CA ILE A 185 -13.62 16.10 -7.15
C ILE A 185 -13.29 14.64 -6.85
N ASP A 186 -12.37 14.09 -7.64
CA ASP A 186 -11.72 12.85 -7.27
C ASP A 186 -10.91 13.11 -5.98
N LEU A 187 -11.12 12.30 -4.93
CA LEU A 187 -10.55 12.46 -3.58
C LEU A 187 -9.63 11.28 -3.30
N GLY A 188 -8.38 11.56 -2.90
CA GLY A 188 -7.35 10.56 -2.65
C GLY A 188 -6.44 11.02 -1.52
N THR A 189 -5.87 10.06 -0.79
CA THR A 189 -5.03 10.34 0.37
C THR A 189 -3.54 10.23 0.02
N LEU A 190 -2.71 11.16 0.51
CA LEU A 190 -1.25 11.12 0.38
C LEU A 190 -0.64 10.19 1.44
N TYR A 191 -1.13 8.96 1.53
CA TYR A 191 -0.73 8.01 2.58
C TYR A 191 0.77 7.66 2.53
N ASN A 192 1.42 7.83 1.38
CA ASN A 192 2.86 7.55 1.26
C ASN A 192 3.74 8.56 2.01
N LEU A 193 3.20 9.71 2.44
CA LEU A 193 3.86 10.64 3.36
C LEU A 193 4.25 9.97 4.68
N TYR A 194 3.51 8.94 5.09
CA TYR A 194 3.81 8.16 6.28
C TYR A 194 5.21 7.53 6.24
N ALA A 195 5.72 7.15 5.06
CA ALA A 195 7.02 6.52 4.95
C ALA A 195 8.18 7.48 5.24
N ASP A 196 8.06 8.76 4.88
CA ASP A 196 9.07 9.79 5.18
C ASP A 196 9.19 10.02 6.69
N ASP A 197 8.04 10.10 7.38
CA ASP A 197 7.96 10.23 8.84
C ASP A 197 8.44 8.96 9.57
N LEU A 198 7.97 7.78 9.14
CA LEU A 198 8.37 6.48 9.69
C LEU A 198 9.89 6.29 9.73
N LEU A 199 10.55 6.71 8.66
CA LEU A 199 11.99 6.56 8.45
C LEU A 199 12.80 7.74 9.01
N GLY A 200 12.14 8.83 9.39
CA GLY A 200 12.76 10.06 9.87
C GLY A 200 13.65 10.73 8.81
N LEU A 201 13.27 10.66 7.52
CA LEU A 201 14.11 11.16 6.43
C LEU A 201 14.05 12.69 6.29
N ASN A 202 12.99 13.31 6.81
CA ASN A 202 12.72 14.75 6.72
C ASN A 202 12.82 15.28 5.28
N LEU A 203 12.33 14.49 4.31
CA LEU A 203 12.36 14.83 2.90
C LEU A 203 11.23 15.80 2.56
N VAL A 204 10.03 15.54 3.09
CA VAL A 204 8.87 16.38 2.82
C VAL A 204 8.77 17.48 3.88
N PRO A 205 8.65 18.76 3.48
CA PRO A 205 8.54 19.86 4.44
C PRO A 205 7.29 19.73 5.33
N GLN A 206 7.44 20.03 6.63
CA GLN A 206 6.36 19.98 7.63
C GLN A 206 5.06 20.68 7.18
N ARG A 207 5.17 21.82 6.47
CA ARG A 207 4.00 22.55 5.94
C ARG A 207 3.07 21.67 5.10
N ILE A 208 3.59 20.65 4.40
CA ILE A 208 2.77 19.75 3.56
C ILE A 208 1.94 18.83 4.45
N TYR A 209 2.52 18.29 5.52
CA TYR A 209 1.79 17.55 6.54
C TYR A 209 0.70 18.41 7.17
N ASP A 210 1.03 19.65 7.55
CA ASP A 210 0.07 20.58 8.16
C ASP A 210 -1.09 20.88 7.20
N MET A 211 -0.80 21.08 5.91
CA MET A 211 -1.82 21.25 4.87
C MET A 211 -2.74 20.02 4.76
N GLN A 212 -2.19 18.80 4.76
CA GLN A 212 -2.99 17.57 4.71
C GLN A 212 -3.85 17.40 5.97
N SER A 213 -3.28 17.65 7.16
CA SER A 213 -3.98 17.58 8.43
C SER A 213 -5.10 18.60 8.55
N ALA A 214 -4.96 19.79 7.95
CA ALA A 214 -6.02 20.78 7.88
C ALA A 214 -7.10 20.41 6.84
N PHE A 215 -6.71 19.82 5.71
CA PHE A 215 -7.62 19.51 4.61
C PHE A 215 -8.51 18.28 4.87
N TYR A 216 -7.94 17.14 5.28
CA TYR A 216 -8.71 15.88 5.37
C TYR A 216 -9.94 15.93 6.29
N PRO A 217 -9.92 16.62 7.45
CA PRO A 217 -11.13 16.79 8.28
C PRO A 217 -12.27 17.53 7.56
N THR A 218 -11.97 18.37 6.57
CA THR A 218 -12.98 19.13 5.81
C THR A 218 -13.74 18.29 4.78
N VAL A 219 -13.15 17.17 4.36
CA VAL A 219 -13.72 16.23 3.37
C VAL A 219 -14.10 14.88 3.99
N ALA A 220 -13.83 14.68 5.28
CA ALA A 220 -14.14 13.45 5.99
C ALA A 220 -15.67 13.27 6.12
N GLN A 221 -16.13 12.07 5.78
CA GLN A 221 -17.50 11.62 5.98
C GLN A 221 -17.62 10.83 7.30
N THR A 222 -18.81 10.31 7.62
CA THR A 222 -19.10 9.52 8.83
C THR A 222 -18.09 8.41 9.11
N TYR A 223 -17.52 7.81 8.05
CA TYR A 223 -16.60 6.67 8.13
C TYR A 223 -15.17 7.00 7.70
N GLY A 224 -14.84 8.28 7.50
CA GLY A 224 -13.50 8.74 7.12
C GLY A 224 -13.46 9.45 5.78
N VAL A 225 -12.24 9.66 5.27
CA VAL A 225 -11.99 10.31 3.98
C VAL A 225 -12.32 9.33 2.86
N PRO A 226 -13.13 9.71 1.86
CA PRO A 226 -13.40 8.84 0.72
C PRO A 226 -12.11 8.60 -0.09
N LEU A 227 -11.86 7.34 -0.43
CA LEU A 227 -10.71 6.92 -1.24
C LEU A 227 -10.95 7.04 -2.75
N ASP A 228 -12.19 7.37 -3.15
CA ASP A 228 -12.60 7.65 -4.53
C ASP A 228 -13.86 8.53 -4.56
N GLY A 229 -13.93 9.43 -5.54
CA GLY A 229 -15.13 10.22 -5.87
C GLY A 229 -16.28 9.38 -6.42
N MET A 230 -16.03 8.15 -6.90
CA MET A 230 -17.07 7.26 -7.45
C MET A 230 -18.19 6.90 -6.45
N PHE A 231 -17.98 7.06 -5.15
CA PHE A 231 -18.98 6.75 -4.13
C PHE A 231 -19.77 7.96 -3.60
N SER A 232 -19.51 9.19 -4.08
CA SER A 232 -20.26 10.37 -3.64
C SER A 232 -21.69 10.43 -4.18
N GLN A 233 -22.04 9.66 -5.21
CA GLN A 233 -23.34 9.79 -5.90
C GLN A 233 -24.22 8.53 -5.87
N ASN A 234 -23.75 7.41 -5.31
CA ASN A 234 -24.55 6.18 -5.28
C ASN A 234 -24.52 5.52 -3.91
N VAL A 235 -25.25 6.10 -2.96
CA VAL A 235 -25.98 5.26 -2.01
C VAL A 235 -26.97 4.47 -2.85
N LEU A 236 -26.55 3.31 -3.35
CA LEU A 236 -27.47 2.25 -3.71
C LEU A 236 -28.21 1.91 -2.41
N THR A 237 -29.35 2.56 -2.21
CA THR A 237 -30.44 1.95 -1.47
C THR A 237 -30.73 0.65 -2.21
N LEU A 238 -30.07 -0.43 -1.81
CA LEU A 238 -30.57 -1.77 -2.11
C LEU A 238 -32.02 -1.75 -1.63
N PRO A 239 -33.02 -1.94 -2.50
CA PRO A 239 -34.36 -2.14 -2.00
C PRO A 239 -34.26 -3.39 -1.15
N ILE A 240 -34.45 -3.23 0.17
CA ILE A 240 -34.68 -4.36 1.05
C ILE A 240 -35.92 -5.03 0.49
N SER A 241 -35.73 -6.11 -0.26
CA SER A 241 -36.82 -6.92 -0.77
C SER A 241 -37.59 -7.39 0.45
N ARG A 242 -38.83 -6.93 0.54
CA ARG A 242 -39.71 -7.08 1.69
C ARG A 242 -40.26 -8.50 1.74
N HIS A 243 -39.40 -9.51 1.72
CA HIS A 243 -39.75 -10.93 1.78
C HIS A 243 -38.80 -11.61 2.75
N PHE A 244 -39.01 -11.41 4.07
CA PHE A 244 -38.72 -12.34 5.16
C PHE A 244 -38.82 -11.60 6.51
N LEU A 245 -40.02 -11.13 6.87
CA LEU A 245 -40.39 -10.83 8.25
C LEU A 245 -41.88 -11.11 8.42
N THR A 246 -42.25 -12.39 8.47
CA THR A 246 -43.48 -12.79 9.14
C THR A 246 -43.20 -12.85 10.65
N PRO A 247 -43.98 -12.19 11.51
CA PRO A 247 -43.81 -12.32 12.96
C PRO A 247 -44.18 -13.75 13.38
N LEU A 248 -43.36 -14.37 14.22
CA LEU A 248 -43.73 -15.60 14.93
C LEU A 248 -44.96 -15.34 15.81
N PRO A 249 -46.02 -16.18 15.76
CA PRO A 249 -47.18 -15.99 16.62
C PRO A 249 -46.83 -16.36 18.07
N SER A 250 -47.17 -15.47 18.99
CA SER A 250 -47.10 -15.67 20.43
C SER A 250 -47.98 -16.86 20.85
N LYS A 251 -47.38 -17.94 21.34
CA LYS A 251 -48.13 -19.01 22.01
C LYS A 251 -48.35 -18.66 23.46
N THR A 252 -49.52 -18.12 23.77
CA THR A 252 -50.09 -18.15 25.12
C THR A 252 -50.56 -19.57 25.43
N ASN A 253 -50.31 -19.95 26.68
CA ASN A 253 -50.45 -21.29 27.24
C ASN A 253 -51.91 -21.55 27.63
N THR A 254 -52.60 -22.48 26.96
CA THR A 254 -53.86 -23.05 27.47
C THR A 254 -54.05 -24.50 27.01
N ASP A 255 -54.32 -25.34 28.01
CA ASP A 255 -54.91 -26.67 28.02
C ASP A 255 -54.15 -27.91 27.50
N PHE A 256 -53.56 -28.58 28.48
CA PHE A 256 -53.40 -30.02 28.54
C PHE A 256 -54.78 -30.73 28.58
N ARG A 257 -54.85 -31.88 27.87
CA ARG A 257 -55.50 -33.16 28.24
C ARG A 257 -56.72 -33.59 27.39
N LYS A 258 -56.56 -34.82 26.84
CA LYS A 258 -57.55 -35.85 26.43
C LYS A 258 -58.00 -35.87 24.96
N GLN A 259 -57.62 -36.96 24.28
CA GLN A 259 -58.45 -37.98 23.60
C GLN A 259 -57.52 -38.70 22.58
N ARG A 260 -56.96 -39.90 22.81
CA ARG A 260 -57.56 -41.26 22.83
C ARG A 260 -58.71 -41.46 21.83
N THR A 261 -58.45 -42.31 20.83
CA THR A 261 -59.30 -43.22 19.98
C THR A 261 -58.96 -43.02 18.48
N GLY A 262 -58.73 -44.00 17.60
CA GLY A 262 -58.90 -45.47 17.62
C GLY A 262 -58.23 -46.12 16.39
N LYS A 263 -58.26 -47.46 16.36
CA LYS A 263 -57.60 -48.41 15.44
C LYS A 263 -58.35 -48.66 14.10
N SER A 264 -57.63 -49.36 13.20
CA SER A 264 -58.05 -50.27 12.08
C SER A 264 -58.05 -49.66 10.66
N GLY A 265 -57.68 -50.34 9.57
CA GLY A 265 -57.26 -51.74 9.27
C GLY A 265 -56.31 -51.76 8.05
N GLN A 266 -55.38 -52.70 7.87
CA GLN A 266 -55.42 -54.11 7.41
C GLN A 266 -55.82 -54.36 5.94
N GLN A 267 -54.94 -55.11 5.24
CA GLN A 267 -55.10 -56.11 4.14
C GLN A 267 -53.95 -55.92 3.11
N GLN A 268 -53.25 -56.93 2.60
CA GLN A 268 -53.20 -58.39 2.77
C GLN A 268 -51.80 -58.84 2.33
#